data_AF-A0AAW1TKQ5-F1
#
_entry.id   AF-A0AAW1TKQ5-F1
#
_cell.length_a   1.000
_cell.length_b   1.000
_cell.length_c   1.000
_cell.angle_alpha   90.00
_cell.angle_beta   90.00
_cell.angle_gamma   90.00
#
_symmetry.space_group_name_H-M   'P 1'
#
loop_
_entity.id
_entity.type
_entity.pdbx_description
1 polymer ?
#
loop_
_entity_poly.entity_id
_entity_poly.type
_entity_poly.pdbx_seq_one_letter_code
_entity_poly.pdbx_strand_id
1 'polypeptide(L)'
;MLQVLPCSALQPLRSFDQAGKTRIPTLQGSLFAALNGDSQPPQPCSGLHAARGINSTRSVRCRVPGCVQAAQAGSLDLVVDLKGKLLESPVWDARQDVLVFVDTDGQKIHRYDPFAAEDSPDRLISVLLPEPVGFVGLTEEPSQVVAGMERRIVLVDLHMQSIIRDLAITPEEHGADGHRFNDGKPGPAGIGIFGRKHESSESPDGERGRVYRFDLGPGAAAGKLTEVRLSQDAMTASYVDGIRSGRRSN
;
A
#
# COMPACT_ATOMS: atom_id res chain seq x y z
N MET A 1 -15.31 -15.88 10.69
CA MET A 1 -15.13 -16.30 9.27
C MET A 1 -14.09 -15.34 8.72
N LEU A 2 -13.04 -15.79 8.02
CA LEU A 2 -11.92 -14.91 7.65
C LEU A 2 -11.89 -14.73 6.13
N GLN A 3 -12.62 -13.74 5.61
CA GLN A 3 -12.41 -13.24 4.24
C GLN A 3 -11.58 -11.95 4.27
N VAL A 4 -10.84 -11.74 3.19
CA VAL A 4 -10.15 -10.48 2.91
C VAL A 4 -11.11 -9.60 2.13
N LEU A 5 -11.37 -8.39 2.63
CA LEU A 5 -12.34 -7.49 2.04
C LEU A 5 -11.91 -7.07 0.62
N PRO A 6 -12.83 -7.03 -0.36
CA PRO A 6 -12.55 -6.43 -1.66
C PRO A 6 -12.36 -4.92 -1.53
N CYS A 7 -11.46 -4.35 -2.35
CA CYS A 7 -11.26 -2.90 -2.49
C CYS A 7 -12.52 -2.12 -2.98
N SER A 8 -13.64 -2.82 -3.21
CA SER A 8 -14.89 -2.29 -3.76
C SER A 8 -15.86 -1.74 -2.70
N ALA A 9 -15.52 -1.74 -1.41
CA ALA A 9 -16.37 -1.17 -0.36
C ALA A 9 -16.23 0.36 -0.19
N LEU A 10 -15.67 1.06 -1.18
CA LEU A 10 -15.78 2.51 -1.32
C LEU A 10 -17.17 2.85 -1.88
N GLN A 11 -18.19 2.90 -1.03
CA GLN A 11 -19.38 3.68 -1.37
C GLN A 11 -19.02 5.16 -1.23
N PRO A 12 -19.17 5.98 -2.28
CA PRO A 12 -19.06 7.42 -2.11
C PRO A 12 -20.15 7.90 -1.15
N LEU A 13 -19.75 8.80 -0.25
CA LEU A 13 -20.62 9.57 0.64
C LEU A 13 -21.93 9.93 -0.08
N ARG A 14 -23.05 9.40 0.43
CA ARG A 14 -24.38 9.86 0.01
C ARG A 14 -24.60 11.27 0.55
N SER A 15 -24.43 12.28 -0.28
CA SER A 15 -25.13 13.55 -0.06
C SER A 15 -26.56 13.41 -0.61
N PHE A 16 -27.54 13.57 0.27
CA PHE A 16 -28.95 13.66 -0.11
C PHE A 16 -29.30 15.13 -0.38
N ASP A 17 -29.84 15.43 -1.55
CA ASP A 17 -30.61 16.65 -1.83
C ASP A 17 -32.11 16.33 -1.64
N GLN A 18 -32.88 17.29 -1.11
CA GLN A 18 -34.29 17.21 -0.68
C GLN A 18 -35.32 16.96 -1.80
N ALA A 19 -34.92 16.61 -3.02
CA ALA A 19 -35.83 16.21 -4.08
C ALA A 19 -35.46 14.82 -4.59
N GLY A 20 -35.99 13.77 -3.96
CA GLY A 20 -35.69 12.34 -4.22
C GLY A 20 -35.86 11.86 -5.66
N LYS A 21 -34.92 12.24 -6.54
CA LYS A 21 -34.74 11.71 -7.89
C LYS A 21 -33.27 11.37 -8.11
N THR A 22 -32.99 10.08 -8.20
CA THR A 22 -31.70 9.52 -8.63
C THR A 22 -31.41 9.93 -10.07
N ARG A 23 -30.36 10.73 -10.30
CA ARG A 23 -29.67 10.82 -11.59
C ARG A 23 -28.34 10.10 -11.46
N ILE A 24 -28.18 9.05 -12.25
CA ILE A 24 -26.92 8.34 -12.46
C ILE A 24 -26.03 9.24 -13.32
N PRO A 25 -24.85 9.70 -12.85
CA PRO A 25 -23.84 10.23 -13.76
C PRO A 25 -23.09 9.05 -14.36
N THR A 26 -23.37 8.78 -15.64
CA THR A 26 -22.56 7.90 -16.48
C THR A 26 -21.18 8.54 -16.67
N LEU A 27 -20.14 8.02 -16.03
CA LEU A 27 -18.76 8.31 -16.40
C LEU A 27 -18.30 7.24 -17.39
N GLN A 28 -18.78 7.35 -18.63
CA GLN A 28 -18.01 6.91 -19.79
C GLN A 28 -17.06 8.05 -20.16
N GLY A 29 -15.77 7.75 -20.16
CA GLY A 29 -14.71 8.73 -20.44
C GLY A 29 -13.42 8.06 -20.85
N SER A 30 -13.49 7.12 -21.79
CA SER A 30 -12.35 6.71 -22.60
C SER A 30 -11.97 7.89 -23.50
N LEU A 31 -10.91 8.62 -23.17
CA LEU A 31 -10.36 9.63 -24.06
C LEU A 31 -9.37 8.97 -25.02
N PHE A 32 -9.89 8.23 -25.99
CA PHE A 32 -9.20 7.97 -27.27
C PHE A 32 -9.81 8.94 -28.29
N ALA A 33 -9.15 10.07 -28.51
CA ALA A 33 -9.37 10.89 -29.69
C ALA A 33 -8.17 10.67 -30.61
N ALA A 34 -8.40 9.92 -31.69
CA ALA A 34 -7.51 9.92 -32.84
C ALA A 34 -7.62 11.29 -33.52
N LEU A 35 -6.52 12.02 -33.61
CA LEU A 35 -6.33 13.05 -34.61
C LEU A 35 -5.01 12.75 -35.33
N ASN A 36 -5.13 12.38 -36.60
CA ASN A 36 -4.03 12.38 -37.54
C ASN A 36 -3.43 13.79 -37.62
N GLY A 37 -2.12 13.90 -37.47
CA GLY A 37 -1.39 15.14 -37.67
C GLY A 37 0.03 15.03 -37.12
N ASP A 38 0.99 14.91 -38.02
CA ASP A 38 2.43 14.89 -37.74
C ASP A 38 2.85 15.96 -36.73
N SER A 39 3.40 15.54 -35.59
CA SER A 39 4.35 16.33 -34.80
C SER A 39 5.03 15.46 -33.72
N GLN A 40 6.37 15.49 -33.68
CA GLN A 40 7.22 14.72 -32.77
C GLN A 40 6.92 14.99 -31.27
N PRO A 41 7.15 14.03 -30.36
CA PRO A 41 7.05 14.27 -28.93
C PRO A 41 8.20 15.16 -28.41
N PRO A 42 7.95 16.10 -27.48
CA PRO A 42 8.99 16.96 -26.93
C PRO A 42 9.88 16.23 -25.92
N GLN A 43 11.17 16.54 -25.94
CA GLN A 43 12.21 16.04 -25.04
C GLN A 43 12.02 16.57 -23.59
N PRO A 44 12.36 15.82 -22.53
CA PRO A 44 12.23 16.29 -21.17
C PRO A 44 13.35 17.28 -20.79
N CYS A 45 12.98 18.46 -20.29
CA CYS A 45 13.91 19.41 -19.69
C CYS A 45 14.37 18.92 -18.30
N SER A 46 15.68 18.73 -18.16
CA SER A 46 16.37 18.54 -16.89
C SER A 46 16.46 19.85 -16.10
N GLY A 47 15.94 19.88 -14.87
CA GLY A 47 16.27 20.94 -13.92
C GLY A 47 15.23 21.19 -12.82
N LEU A 48 15.37 20.53 -11.68
CA LEU A 48 14.83 21.01 -10.40
C LEU A 48 15.93 20.90 -9.34
N HIS A 49 16.49 22.04 -8.96
CA HIS A 49 17.30 22.18 -7.75
C HIS A 49 16.37 22.35 -6.55
N ALA A 50 16.58 21.55 -5.51
CA ALA A 50 15.85 21.63 -4.25
C ALA A 50 16.23 22.92 -3.50
N ALA A 51 15.24 23.76 -3.19
CA ALA A 51 15.39 24.88 -2.27
C ALA A 51 14.88 24.47 -0.87
N ARG A 52 15.71 24.70 0.15
CA ARG A 52 15.39 24.50 1.57
C ARG A 52 14.35 25.53 2.05
N GLY A 53 13.44 25.10 2.92
CA GLY A 53 12.56 25.96 3.73
C GLY A 53 11.09 25.84 3.35
N ILE A 54 10.35 24.98 4.07
CA ILE A 54 8.88 24.88 3.94
C ILE A 54 8.27 26.00 4.78
N ASN A 55 8.08 27.16 4.15
CA ASN A 55 7.07 28.17 4.52
C ASN A 55 6.97 29.21 3.41
N SER A 56 6.64 28.78 2.18
CA SER A 56 6.24 29.71 1.14
C SER A 56 5.02 29.17 0.39
N THR A 57 3.91 29.87 0.49
CA THR A 57 2.78 29.78 -0.44
C THR A 57 3.24 30.31 -1.80
N ARG A 58 3.96 29.48 -2.57
CA ARG A 58 4.21 29.76 -4.00
C ARG A 58 3.09 29.13 -4.81
N SER A 59 2.28 29.99 -5.43
CA SER A 59 1.33 29.56 -6.45
C SER A 59 2.10 29.02 -7.65
N VAL A 60 1.92 27.72 -7.94
CA VAL A 60 2.37 27.13 -9.19
C VAL A 60 1.39 27.59 -10.27
N ARG A 61 1.79 28.54 -11.12
CA ARG A 61 0.96 28.93 -12.28
C ARG A 61 1.15 27.91 -13.39
N CYS A 62 0.06 27.23 -13.75
CA CYS A 62 -0.01 26.47 -14.99
C CYS A 62 0.22 27.45 -16.17
N ARG A 63 1.19 27.17 -17.04
CA ARG A 63 1.55 28.04 -18.19
C ARG A 63 0.72 27.79 -19.45
N VAL A 64 -0.37 27.02 -19.35
CA VAL A 64 -1.28 26.78 -20.47
C VAL A 64 -2.22 27.99 -20.62
N PRO A 65 -2.19 28.73 -21.75
CA PRO A 65 -3.11 29.83 -22.00
C PRO A 65 -4.56 29.32 -21.98
N GLY A 66 -5.42 29.92 -21.14
CA GLY A 66 -6.84 29.54 -20.99
C GLY A 66 -7.17 28.67 -19.77
N CYS A 67 -6.18 28.17 -19.04
CA CYS A 67 -6.41 27.45 -17.78
C CYS A 67 -6.47 28.44 -16.60
N VAL A 68 -7.62 29.09 -16.40
CA VAL A 68 -7.85 30.04 -15.30
C VAL A 68 -8.56 29.34 -14.14
N GLN A 69 -7.97 28.28 -13.61
CA GLN A 69 -8.34 27.79 -12.29
C GLN A 69 -7.08 27.72 -11.44
N ALA A 70 -6.98 28.67 -10.51
CA ALA A 70 -6.06 28.54 -9.40
C ALA A 70 -6.47 27.28 -8.63
N ALA A 71 -5.70 26.21 -8.76
CA ALA A 71 -5.82 25.07 -7.86
C ALA A 71 -5.68 25.61 -6.43
N GLN A 72 -6.70 25.42 -5.59
CA GLN A 72 -6.57 25.68 -4.16
C GLN A 72 -5.42 24.80 -3.66
N ALA A 73 -4.41 25.43 -3.05
CA ALA A 73 -3.37 24.69 -2.37
C ALA A 73 -4.04 24.02 -1.16
N GLY A 74 -4.10 22.68 -1.14
CA GLY A 74 -4.50 21.95 0.05
C GLY A 74 -3.54 22.25 1.21
N SER A 75 -4.04 22.23 2.45
CA SER A 75 -3.17 22.19 3.62
C SER A 75 -2.56 20.80 3.77
N LEU A 76 -1.35 20.74 4.31
CA LEU A 76 -0.70 19.50 4.72
C LEU A 76 -0.44 19.62 6.21
N ASP A 77 -1.16 18.82 7.00
CA ASP A 77 -1.12 18.85 8.46
C ASP A 77 -0.49 17.56 8.99
N LEU A 78 0.40 17.69 9.98
CA LEU A 78 0.96 16.54 10.69
C LEU A 78 -0.05 16.08 11.74
N VAL A 79 -0.78 15.00 11.43
CA VAL A 79 -1.85 14.48 12.30
C VAL A 79 -1.33 13.60 13.45
N VAL A 80 -0.15 13.00 13.28
CA VAL A 80 0.51 12.19 14.30
C VAL A 80 2.03 12.21 14.09
N ASP A 81 2.79 12.56 15.13
CA ASP A 81 4.26 12.60 15.09
C ASP A 81 4.87 11.35 15.74
N LEU A 82 4.77 10.20 15.05
CA LEU A 82 5.20 8.91 15.60
C LEU A 82 6.71 8.73 15.74
N LYS A 83 7.51 9.50 15.00
CA LYS A 83 8.96 9.28 14.86
C LYS A 83 9.31 7.81 14.53
N GLY A 84 8.50 7.15 13.70
CA GLY A 84 8.75 5.78 13.25
C GLY A 84 10.02 5.66 12.42
N LYS A 85 10.60 4.46 12.34
CA LYS A 85 11.84 4.24 11.57
C LYS A 85 11.60 4.22 10.07
N LEU A 86 10.62 3.43 9.62
CA LEU A 86 10.21 3.34 8.23
C LEU A 86 8.71 3.04 8.15
N LEU A 87 7.90 4.08 8.00
CA LEU A 87 6.45 3.96 7.96
C LEU A 87 5.95 3.64 6.53
N GLU A 88 5.30 2.50 6.36
CA GLU A 88 4.86 1.97 5.07
C GLU A 88 3.46 1.32 5.15
N SER A 89 2.97 0.81 4.00
CA SER A 89 1.73 0.03 3.87
C SER A 89 0.49 0.69 4.53
N PRO A 90 0.16 1.96 4.24
CA PRO A 90 -1.04 2.58 4.79
C PRO A 90 -2.31 1.98 4.20
N VAL A 91 -3.21 1.55 5.06
CA VAL A 91 -4.52 0.99 4.71
C VAL A 91 -5.60 1.65 5.57
N TRP A 92 -6.61 2.22 4.92
CA TRP A 92 -7.78 2.80 5.60
C TRP A 92 -8.86 1.74 5.81
N ASP A 93 -9.28 1.53 7.06
CA ASP A 93 -10.46 0.75 7.40
C ASP A 93 -11.67 1.67 7.59
N ALA A 94 -12.45 1.81 6.52
CA ALA A 94 -13.66 2.64 6.51
C ALA A 94 -14.78 2.12 7.43
N ARG A 95 -14.69 0.90 7.97
CA ARG A 95 -15.70 0.36 8.90
C ARG A 95 -15.54 0.94 10.30
N GLN A 96 -14.31 1.29 10.65
CA GLN A 96 -13.93 1.81 11.95
C GLN A 96 -13.38 3.23 11.88
N ASP A 97 -13.28 3.80 10.68
CA ASP A 97 -12.66 5.09 10.41
C ASP A 97 -11.23 5.21 10.97
N VAL A 98 -10.42 4.17 10.75
CA VAL A 98 -9.03 4.12 11.23
C VAL A 98 -8.03 3.86 10.11
N LEU A 99 -6.82 4.38 10.31
CA LEU A 99 -5.66 4.10 9.47
C LEU A 99 -4.80 3.01 10.14
N VAL A 100 -4.56 1.92 9.41
CA VAL A 100 -3.63 0.86 9.81
C VAL A 100 -2.40 0.91 8.92
N PHE A 101 -1.22 0.83 9.50
CA PHE A 101 0.05 0.92 8.75
C PHE A 101 1.17 0.26 9.54
N VAL A 102 2.34 0.11 8.92
CA VAL A 102 3.48 -0.58 9.54
C VAL A 102 4.63 0.39 9.77
N ASP A 103 5.41 0.13 10.83
CA ASP A 103 6.79 0.60 10.95
C ASP A 103 7.70 -0.60 10.66
N THR A 104 8.17 -0.69 9.41
CA THR A 104 8.88 -1.85 8.87
C THR A 104 10.11 -2.19 9.71
N ASP A 105 11.00 -1.21 9.90
CA ASP A 105 12.25 -1.39 10.65
C ASP A 105 12.06 -1.20 12.17
N GLY A 106 10.95 -0.56 12.57
CA GLY A 106 10.51 -0.43 13.96
C GLY A 106 9.77 -1.65 14.50
N GLN A 107 9.47 -2.63 13.63
CA GLN A 107 8.78 -3.89 13.94
C GLN A 107 7.39 -3.67 14.56
N LYS A 108 6.63 -2.71 14.04
CA LYS A 108 5.31 -2.39 14.61
C LYS A 108 4.20 -2.38 13.57
N ILE A 109 3.01 -2.74 14.01
CA ILE A 109 1.76 -2.39 13.34
C ILE A 109 1.09 -1.29 14.15
N HIS A 110 0.70 -0.21 13.48
CA HIS A 110 -0.02 0.90 14.06
C HIS A 110 -1.48 0.90 13.61
N ARG A 111 -2.39 1.20 14.54
CA ARG A 111 -3.78 1.58 14.27
C ARG A 111 -3.99 2.98 14.81
N TYR A 112 -4.36 3.91 13.95
CA TYR A 112 -4.58 5.31 14.28
C TYR A 112 -6.03 5.70 13.99
N ASP A 113 -6.71 6.20 15.01
CA ASP A 113 -8.05 6.77 14.93
C ASP A 113 -7.93 8.31 14.96
N PRO A 114 -8.14 9.01 13.83
CA PRO A 114 -8.04 10.46 13.78
C PRO A 114 -9.20 11.18 14.50
N PHE A 115 -10.29 10.48 14.81
CA PHE A 115 -11.50 11.05 15.41
C PHE A 115 -11.57 10.85 16.92
N ALA A 116 -10.77 9.94 17.47
CA ALA A 116 -10.60 9.78 18.91
C ALA A 116 -10.00 11.04 19.57
N ALA A 117 -10.40 11.28 20.82
CA ALA A 117 -9.83 12.35 21.65
C ALA A 117 -8.30 12.21 21.76
N GLU A 118 -7.60 13.34 21.85
CA GLU A 118 -6.14 13.39 21.74
C GLU A 118 -5.42 12.54 22.80
N ASP A 119 -5.98 12.47 23.99
CA ASP A 119 -5.52 11.72 25.16
C ASP A 119 -6.06 10.28 25.23
N SER A 120 -6.90 9.86 24.27
CA SER A 120 -7.46 8.51 24.26
C SER A 120 -6.39 7.46 23.97
N PRO A 121 -6.29 6.38 24.79
CA PRO A 121 -5.38 5.27 24.50
C PRO A 121 -5.75 4.53 23.20
N ASP A 122 -7.01 4.63 22.76
CA ASP A 122 -7.49 4.01 21.51
C ASP A 122 -7.18 4.86 20.27
N ARG A 123 -6.73 6.11 20.44
CA ARG A 123 -6.32 7.00 19.34
C ARG A 123 -5.16 6.41 18.55
N LEU A 124 -4.24 5.76 19.24
CA LEU A 124 -3.08 5.12 18.63
C LEU A 124 -2.73 3.83 19.37
N ILE A 125 -2.95 2.71 18.71
CA ILE A 125 -2.48 1.40 19.17
C ILE A 125 -1.24 1.03 18.37
N SER A 126 -0.21 0.51 19.05
CA SER A 126 1.03 0.06 18.43
C SER A 126 1.37 -1.34 18.91
N VAL A 127 1.29 -2.32 18.02
CA VAL A 127 1.61 -3.72 18.31
C VAL A 127 3.07 -3.98 17.93
N LEU A 128 3.90 -4.37 18.89
CA LEU A 128 5.27 -4.79 18.63
C LEU A 128 5.29 -6.24 18.13
N LEU A 129 6.08 -6.48 17.08
CA LEU A 129 6.29 -7.79 16.48
C LEU A 129 7.74 -8.25 16.70
N PRO A 130 8.02 -9.56 16.64
CA PRO A 130 9.38 -10.08 16.82
C PRO A 130 10.30 -9.84 15.62
N GLU A 131 9.75 -9.51 14.44
CA GLU A 131 10.49 -9.43 13.18
C GLU A 131 10.02 -8.20 12.37
N PRO A 132 10.83 -7.67 11.44
CA PRO A 132 10.39 -6.63 10.50
C PRO A 132 9.14 -7.03 9.74
N VAL A 133 8.22 -6.08 9.55
CA VAL A 133 6.92 -6.29 8.91
C VAL A 133 6.84 -5.48 7.61
N GLY A 134 6.60 -6.16 6.49
CA GLY A 134 6.57 -5.48 5.18
C GLY A 134 5.21 -4.87 4.83
N PHE A 135 4.13 -5.58 5.14
CA PHE A 135 2.78 -5.13 4.78
C PHE A 135 1.77 -5.46 5.86
N VAL A 136 0.64 -4.76 5.82
CA VAL A 136 -0.56 -5.07 6.60
C VAL A 136 -1.78 -5.14 5.70
N GLY A 137 -2.74 -5.99 6.06
CA GLY A 137 -3.97 -6.23 5.33
C GLY A 137 -5.17 -6.37 6.26
N LEU A 138 -6.28 -5.71 5.91
CA LEU A 138 -7.51 -5.82 6.68
C LEU A 138 -8.15 -7.20 6.51
N THR A 139 -8.81 -7.65 7.57
CA THR A 139 -9.66 -8.85 7.55
C THR A 139 -11.12 -8.49 7.79
N GLU A 140 -12.01 -9.46 7.58
CA GLU A 140 -13.41 -9.34 7.98
C GLU A 140 -13.60 -8.99 9.46
N GLU A 141 -12.74 -9.49 10.35
CA GLU A 141 -12.76 -9.14 11.77
C GLU A 141 -12.02 -7.81 11.99
N PRO A 142 -12.69 -6.73 12.42
CA PRO A 142 -12.06 -5.40 12.47
C PRO A 142 -10.86 -5.30 13.44
N SER A 143 -10.80 -6.15 14.46
CA SER A 143 -9.64 -6.21 15.37
C SER A 143 -8.44 -6.93 14.78
N GLN A 144 -8.60 -7.65 13.67
CA GLN A 144 -7.59 -8.56 13.15
C GLN A 144 -7.06 -8.12 11.80
N VAL A 145 -5.75 -8.25 11.65
CA VAL A 145 -5.03 -7.93 10.43
C VAL A 145 -4.13 -9.09 10.01
N VAL A 146 -3.93 -9.20 8.70
CA VAL A 146 -2.88 -10.04 8.14
C VAL A 146 -1.61 -9.21 8.02
N ALA A 147 -0.46 -9.77 8.39
CA ALA A 147 0.83 -9.12 8.26
C ALA A 147 1.87 -10.06 7.64
N GLY A 148 2.75 -9.52 6.81
CA GLY A 148 3.88 -10.25 6.26
C GLY A 148 5.17 -9.93 7.01
N MET A 149 5.75 -10.95 7.64
CA MET A 149 7.02 -10.89 8.37
C MET A 149 7.99 -11.86 7.70
N GLU A 150 9.29 -11.57 7.64
CA GLU A 150 10.34 -12.45 7.08
C GLU A 150 9.86 -13.52 6.07
N ARG A 151 9.53 -14.72 6.58
CA ARG A 151 9.00 -15.86 5.83
C ARG A 151 7.50 -16.13 6.03
N ARG A 152 6.86 -15.50 7.00
CA ARG A 152 5.52 -15.82 7.48
C ARG A 152 4.50 -14.76 7.11
N ILE A 153 3.34 -15.22 6.68
CA ILE A 153 2.12 -14.42 6.71
C ILE A 153 1.39 -14.81 7.99
N VAL A 154 1.11 -13.86 8.86
CA VAL A 154 0.51 -14.09 10.18
C VAL A 154 -0.82 -13.35 10.33
N LEU A 155 -1.66 -13.84 11.23
CA LEU A 155 -2.84 -13.13 11.71
C LEU A 155 -2.53 -12.50 13.06
N VAL A 156 -2.75 -11.19 13.18
CA VAL A 156 -2.48 -10.40 14.38
C VAL A 156 -3.78 -9.80 14.89
N ASP A 157 -4.02 -9.85 16.19
CA ASP A 157 -5.08 -9.07 16.83
C ASP A 157 -4.49 -7.76 17.39
N LEU A 158 -5.06 -6.63 16.95
CA LEU A 158 -4.58 -5.31 17.30
C LEU A 158 -4.91 -4.93 18.74
N HIS A 159 -6.04 -5.38 19.29
CA HIS A 159 -6.46 -5.04 20.65
C HIS A 159 -5.76 -5.95 21.68
N MET A 160 -5.66 -7.24 21.39
CA MET A 160 -4.89 -8.18 22.21
C MET A 160 -3.37 -8.02 22.02
N GLN A 161 -2.94 -7.24 21.04
CA GLN A 161 -1.54 -6.95 20.72
C GLN A 161 -0.70 -8.22 20.57
N SER A 162 -1.23 -9.21 19.85
CA SER A 162 -0.59 -10.53 19.75
C SER A 162 -0.78 -11.17 18.38
N ILE A 163 0.21 -11.99 18.00
CA ILE A 163 0.10 -12.90 16.87
C ILE A 163 -0.83 -14.04 17.29
N ILE A 164 -1.95 -14.20 16.58
CA ILE A 164 -2.90 -15.29 16.80
C ILE A 164 -2.34 -16.60 16.24
N ARG A 165 -1.91 -16.59 14.98
CA ARG A 165 -1.39 -17.77 14.28
C ARG A 165 -0.66 -17.41 12.99
N ASP A 166 0.16 -18.34 12.52
CA ASP A 166 0.69 -18.32 11.16
C ASP A 166 -0.39 -18.76 10.16
N LEU A 167 -0.54 -18.00 9.07
CA LEU A 167 -1.43 -18.31 7.96
C LEU A 167 -0.69 -19.01 6.82
N ALA A 168 0.56 -18.64 6.55
CA ALA A 168 1.40 -19.34 5.58
C ALA A 168 2.88 -19.06 5.88
N ILE A 169 3.74 -19.95 5.39
CA ILE A 169 5.19 -19.81 5.45
C ILE A 169 5.78 -20.07 4.06
N THR A 170 6.77 -19.29 3.65
CA THR A 170 7.49 -19.56 2.40
C THR A 170 8.41 -20.77 2.54
N PRO A 171 8.66 -21.52 1.44
CA PRO A 171 9.66 -22.59 1.42
C PRO A 171 11.03 -22.10 1.91
N GLU A 172 11.80 -22.98 2.55
CA GLU A 172 13.13 -22.65 3.10
C GLU A 172 14.15 -22.37 2.00
N GLU A 173 14.04 -23.13 0.91
CA GLU A 173 14.87 -22.99 -0.28
C GLU A 173 14.65 -21.67 -1.03
N HIS A 174 13.62 -20.89 -0.68
CA HIS A 174 13.34 -19.57 -1.26
C HIS A 174 13.97 -18.41 -0.47
N GLY A 175 15.10 -18.67 0.20
CA GLY A 175 15.86 -17.71 0.98
C GLY A 175 15.28 -17.50 2.38
N ALA A 176 16.04 -17.93 3.39
CA ALA A 176 15.76 -17.68 4.80
C ALA A 176 16.52 -16.43 5.29
N ASP A 177 17.82 -16.36 5.04
CA ASP A 177 18.67 -15.28 5.53
C ASP A 177 18.52 -14.02 4.68
N GLY A 178 18.25 -12.89 5.33
CA GLY A 178 18.18 -11.57 4.68
C GLY A 178 16.94 -11.33 3.82
N HIS A 179 16.07 -12.32 3.60
CA HIS A 179 14.83 -12.15 2.85
C HIS A 179 13.62 -11.90 3.72
N ARG A 180 12.87 -10.84 3.41
CA ARG A 180 11.58 -10.57 4.05
C ARG A 180 10.49 -10.18 3.07
N PHE A 181 9.24 -10.32 3.50
CA PHE A 181 8.15 -9.62 2.84
C PHE A 181 8.42 -8.12 2.86
N ASN A 182 8.23 -7.48 1.70
CA ASN A 182 8.44 -6.05 1.51
C ASN A 182 7.12 -5.33 1.37
N ASP A 183 6.37 -5.65 0.34
CA ASP A 183 5.07 -5.03 0.07
C ASP A 183 4.13 -6.09 -0.50
N GLY A 184 2.86 -5.83 -0.37
CA GLY A 184 1.86 -6.57 -1.10
C GLY A 184 0.46 -6.18 -0.70
N LYS A 185 -0.46 -6.65 -1.52
CA LYS A 185 -1.84 -6.25 -1.44
C LYS A 185 -2.71 -7.48 -1.23
N PRO A 186 -3.42 -7.57 -0.10
CA PRO A 186 -4.57 -8.43 0.00
C PRO A 186 -5.58 -8.06 -1.10
N GLY A 187 -6.14 -9.05 -1.76
CA GLY A 187 -7.16 -8.91 -2.77
C GLY A 187 -8.45 -9.65 -2.38
N PRO A 188 -9.47 -9.62 -3.26
CA PRO A 188 -10.77 -10.22 -2.98
C PRO A 188 -10.67 -11.71 -2.67
N ALA A 189 -11.63 -12.20 -1.87
CA ALA A 189 -11.82 -13.63 -1.60
C ALA A 189 -10.58 -14.33 -0.99
N GLY A 190 -9.78 -13.61 -0.20
CA GLY A 190 -8.61 -14.19 0.47
C GLY A 190 -7.38 -14.35 -0.43
N ILE A 191 -7.41 -13.84 -1.66
CA ILE A 191 -6.29 -13.93 -2.61
C ILE A 191 -5.46 -12.67 -2.53
N GLY A 192 -4.16 -12.76 -2.25
CA GLY A 192 -3.25 -11.61 -2.22
C GLY A 192 -2.00 -11.83 -3.05
N ILE A 193 -1.34 -10.74 -3.44
CA ILE A 193 -0.03 -10.77 -4.09
C ILE A 193 0.98 -10.08 -3.19
N PHE A 194 2.07 -10.77 -2.87
CA PHE A 194 3.07 -10.32 -1.91
C PHE A 194 4.49 -10.53 -2.43
N GLY A 195 5.30 -9.48 -2.42
CA GLY A 195 6.70 -9.51 -2.78
C GLY A 195 7.58 -9.73 -1.57
N ARG A 196 8.55 -10.64 -1.69
CA ARG A 196 9.71 -10.73 -0.80
C ARG A 196 10.93 -10.13 -1.50
N LYS A 197 11.81 -9.49 -0.73
CA LYS A 197 13.10 -8.97 -1.20
C LYS A 197 14.21 -9.42 -0.26
N HIS A 198 15.43 -9.49 -0.76
CA HIS A 198 16.62 -9.54 0.06
C HIS A 198 16.96 -8.12 0.54
N GLU A 199 17.44 -7.96 1.78
CA GLU A 199 17.72 -6.63 2.34
C GLU A 199 19.00 -5.98 1.81
N SER A 200 20.00 -6.79 1.45
CA SER A 200 21.14 -6.28 0.70
C SER A 200 20.81 -6.19 -0.80
N SER A 201 21.47 -5.24 -1.47
CA SER A 201 21.48 -5.14 -2.93
C SER A 201 22.27 -6.29 -3.61
N GLU A 202 22.97 -7.11 -2.85
CA GLU A 202 23.75 -8.26 -3.30
C GLU A 202 23.36 -9.49 -2.49
N SER A 203 22.48 -10.34 -3.02
CA SER A 203 22.12 -11.59 -2.36
C SER A 203 23.18 -12.66 -2.62
N PRO A 204 23.51 -13.54 -1.65
CA PRO A 204 24.52 -14.59 -1.82
C PRO A 204 24.21 -15.58 -2.95
N ASP A 205 22.94 -15.77 -3.26
CA ASP A 205 22.42 -16.68 -4.29
C ASP A 205 22.12 -15.97 -5.63
N GLY A 206 22.29 -14.65 -5.70
CA GLY A 206 21.93 -13.80 -6.84
C GLY A 206 20.42 -13.55 -7.00
N GLU A 207 19.57 -14.17 -6.20
CA GLU A 207 18.13 -13.95 -6.19
C GLU A 207 17.73 -12.81 -5.24
N ARG A 208 17.24 -11.71 -5.78
CA ARG A 208 16.99 -10.50 -4.99
C ARG A 208 15.56 -10.38 -4.47
N GLY A 209 14.65 -11.19 -4.97
CA GLY A 209 13.25 -11.14 -4.58
C GLY A 209 12.38 -12.15 -5.32
N ARG A 210 11.21 -12.40 -4.74
CA ARG A 210 10.21 -13.36 -5.24
C ARG A 210 8.82 -12.79 -5.02
N VAL A 211 7.89 -13.05 -5.94
CA VAL A 211 6.49 -12.67 -5.78
C VAL A 211 5.67 -13.92 -5.52
N TYR A 212 4.74 -13.83 -4.57
CA TYR A 212 3.86 -14.91 -4.18
C TYR A 212 2.41 -14.51 -4.36
N ARG A 213 1.61 -15.44 -4.89
CA ARG A 213 0.16 -15.46 -4.70
C ARG A 213 -0.13 -16.21 -3.42
N PHE A 214 -0.78 -15.53 -2.49
CA PHE A 214 -1.39 -16.10 -1.32
C PHE A 214 -2.85 -16.42 -1.60
N ASP A 215 -3.34 -17.55 -1.08
CA ASP A 215 -4.72 -17.99 -1.19
C ASP A 215 -5.18 -18.52 0.17
N LEU A 216 -5.94 -17.70 0.89
CA LEU A 216 -6.65 -18.12 2.08
C LEU A 216 -8.02 -18.66 1.66
N GLY A 217 -8.08 -19.97 1.42
CA GLY A 217 -9.32 -20.65 1.05
C GLY A 217 -10.45 -20.37 2.06
N PRO A 218 -11.72 -20.40 1.64
CA PRO A 218 -12.85 -20.08 2.52
C PRO A 218 -12.86 -20.91 3.80
N GLY A 219 -12.84 -20.26 4.96
CA GLY A 219 -12.86 -20.93 6.27
C GLY A 219 -11.56 -21.65 6.65
N ALA A 220 -10.50 -21.53 5.86
CA ALA A 220 -9.24 -22.20 6.14
C ALA A 220 -8.47 -21.51 7.29
N ALA A 221 -7.84 -22.32 8.15
CA ALA A 221 -6.97 -21.82 9.20
C ALA A 221 -5.59 -21.35 8.66
N ALA A 222 -5.16 -21.92 7.53
CA ALA A 222 -3.92 -21.62 6.82
C ALA A 222 -4.19 -21.51 5.31
N GLY A 223 -3.40 -20.68 4.63
CA GLY A 223 -3.45 -20.46 3.20
C GLY A 223 -2.27 -21.08 2.45
N LYS A 224 -2.32 -21.01 1.12
CA LYS A 224 -1.26 -21.50 0.24
C LYS A 224 -0.47 -20.34 -0.36
N LEU A 225 0.85 -20.42 -0.33
CA LEU A 225 1.73 -19.55 -1.10
C LEU A 225 2.18 -20.25 -2.38
N THR A 226 1.99 -19.59 -3.51
CA THR A 226 2.44 -20.06 -4.82
C THR A 226 3.32 -18.98 -5.41
N GLU A 227 4.57 -19.30 -5.75
CA GLU A 227 5.45 -18.38 -6.46
C GLU A 227 4.81 -17.99 -7.79
N VAL A 228 4.75 -16.70 -8.07
CA VAL A 228 4.31 -16.16 -9.35
C VAL A 228 5.54 -15.71 -10.11
N ARG A 229 5.81 -16.37 -11.24
CA ARG A 229 6.79 -15.88 -12.22
C ARG A 229 6.07 -14.98 -13.20
N LEU A 230 6.37 -13.69 -13.13
CA LEU A 230 5.87 -12.75 -14.13
C LEU A 230 6.54 -13.10 -15.47
N SER A 231 5.74 -13.57 -16.43
CA SER A 231 6.18 -13.64 -17.82
C SER A 231 6.06 -12.26 -18.45
N GLN A 232 6.94 -11.93 -19.40
CA GLN A 232 6.90 -10.64 -20.12
C GLN A 232 5.59 -10.43 -20.89
N ASP A 233 4.81 -11.50 -21.11
CA ASP A 233 3.57 -11.51 -21.90
C ASP A 233 2.29 -11.40 -21.05
N ALA A 234 2.40 -11.26 -19.73
CA ALA A 234 1.24 -11.17 -18.86
C ALA A 234 0.48 -9.83 -19.05
N MET A 235 -0.79 -9.92 -19.44
CA MET A 235 -1.73 -8.79 -19.56
C MET A 235 -1.89 -8.07 -18.21
N THR A 236 -1.12 -6.99 -18.06
CA THR A 236 -1.20 -5.89 -17.07
C THR A 236 -1.50 -6.28 -15.62
N ALA A 237 -0.44 -6.62 -14.88
CA ALA A 237 -0.32 -6.32 -13.45
C ALA A 237 0.77 -5.25 -13.30
N SER A 238 0.49 -4.13 -12.63
CA SER A 238 1.50 -3.14 -12.30
C SER A 238 2.23 -3.57 -11.01
N TYR A 239 3.44 -4.09 -11.18
CA TYR A 239 4.37 -4.37 -10.08
C TYR A 239 5.49 -3.34 -10.15
N VAL A 240 5.87 -2.77 -9.01
CA VAL A 240 7.02 -1.88 -8.90
C VAL A 240 8.15 -2.68 -8.27
N ASP A 241 9.20 -2.95 -9.04
CA ASP A 241 10.47 -3.39 -8.49
C ASP A 241 11.27 -2.16 -8.05
N GLY A 242 11.43 -2.01 -6.73
CA GLY A 242 12.22 -0.93 -6.12
C GLY A 242 13.73 -1.13 -6.23
N ILE A 243 14.20 -2.30 -6.69
CA ILE A 243 15.61 -2.65 -6.73
C ILE A 243 16.29 -1.96 -7.92
N ARG A 244 16.90 -0.80 -7.68
CA ARG A 244 17.73 -0.14 -8.69
C ARG A 244 19.01 -0.96 -8.92
N SER A 245 19.19 -1.49 -10.12
CA SER A 245 20.48 -2.03 -10.55
C SER A 245 21.52 -0.90 -10.58
N GLY A 246 22.56 -0.99 -9.76
CA GLY A 246 23.72 -0.11 -9.87
C GLY A 246 24.33 -0.18 -11.27
N ARG A 247 24.70 0.98 -11.83
CA ARG A 247 25.48 1.05 -13.07
C ARG A 247 26.73 0.18 -12.91
N ARG A 248 26.93 -0.78 -13.82
CA ARG A 248 28.25 -1.37 -14.02
C ARG A 248 29.18 -0.24 -14.48
N SER A 249 30.17 0.10 -13.67
CA SER A 249 31.33 0.86 -14.13
C SER A 249 32.17 -0.08 -15.01
N ASN A 250 32.33 0.28 -16.28
CA ASN A 250 33.43 -0.20 -17.12
C ASN A 250 34.74 0.44 -16.66
#